data_AF-A0A8I2BQI6-F1
#
_entry.id   AF-A0A8I2BQI6-F1
#
_cell.length_a   1.000
_cell.length_b   1.000
_cell.length_c   1.000
_cell.angle_alpha   90.00
_cell.angle_beta   90.00
_cell.angle_gamma   90.00
#
_symmetry.space_group_name_H-M   'P 1'
#
loop_
_entity.id
_entity.type
_entity.pdbx_description
1 polymer ?
#
loop_
_entity_poly.entity_id
_entity_poly.type
_entity_poly.pdbx_seq_one_letter_code
_entity_poly.pdbx_strand_id
1 'polypeptide(L)'
;MKHLQSQLAQLGATGRDGKPLYADGDFGGNTKYAVEQFQREHGLHVDGVVGRQTQAALGQALSQHAAKQAEQTVAPAAPAQSASPLLSDPRHPDNAMYNGAVSKLEALGERGGFSNRKELEQAAGQIVFEAKVSGLQRIDHVVPNKSGDGFFAVQGEMTDPAMRRVFVDRDQAQNQPLEQSSRQAAEESQRQVQQNAQQAQQHSETRSGPSL
;
A
#
# COMPACT_ATOMS: atom_id res chain seq x y z
N MET A 1 27.73 -16.78 -0.56
CA MET A 1 27.30 -17.18 0.80
C MET A 1 26.51 -16.12 1.58
N LYS A 2 26.66 -14.81 1.30
CA LYS A 2 25.86 -13.75 1.95
C LYS A 2 24.35 -13.83 1.65
N HIS A 3 24.01 -14.10 0.39
CA HIS A 3 22.61 -14.15 -0.07
C HIS A 3 21.77 -15.18 0.71
N LEU A 4 22.32 -16.38 0.96
CA LEU A 4 21.68 -17.43 1.75
C LEU A 4 21.39 -17.00 3.19
N GLN A 5 22.33 -16.31 3.83
CA GLN A 5 22.18 -15.85 5.20
C GLN A 5 21.13 -14.75 5.31
N SER A 6 21.10 -13.82 4.35
CA SER A 6 20.03 -12.83 4.24
C SER A 6 18.65 -13.49 4.08
N GLN A 7 18.55 -14.53 3.25
CA GLN A 7 17.32 -15.27 3.05
C GLN A 7 16.82 -15.95 4.32
N LEU A 8 17.71 -16.66 5.03
CA LEU A 8 17.39 -17.29 6.31
C LEU A 8 16.99 -16.25 7.38
N ALA A 9 17.72 -15.14 7.46
CA ALA A 9 17.40 -14.04 8.37
C ALA A 9 16.03 -13.42 8.08
N GLN A 10 15.68 -13.20 6.80
CA GLN A 10 14.36 -12.73 6.39
C GLN A 10 13.23 -13.69 6.75
N LEU A 11 13.50 -14.99 6.77
CA LEU A 11 12.55 -16.01 7.19
C LEU A 11 12.45 -16.15 8.72
N GLY A 12 13.18 -15.33 9.48
CA GLY A 12 13.17 -15.35 10.94
C GLY A 12 14.04 -16.44 11.55
N ALA A 13 14.94 -17.06 10.77
CA ALA A 13 15.81 -18.10 11.28
C ALA A 13 16.84 -17.52 12.26
N THR A 14 16.93 -18.13 13.43
CA THR A 14 17.90 -17.76 14.47
C THR A 14 19.07 -18.73 14.50
N GLY A 15 20.26 -18.19 14.79
CA GLY A 15 21.45 -19.01 15.04
C GLY A 15 21.32 -19.83 16.33
N ARG A 16 22.34 -20.64 16.61
CA ARG A 16 22.40 -21.48 17.81
C ARG A 16 22.37 -20.65 19.11
N ASP A 17 22.79 -19.40 19.04
CA ASP A 17 22.75 -18.42 20.13
C ASP A 17 21.37 -17.79 20.37
N GLY A 18 20.34 -18.19 19.60
CA GLY A 18 18.99 -17.60 19.65
C GLY A 18 18.90 -16.19 19.07
N LYS A 19 19.97 -15.71 18.44
CA LYS A 19 20.04 -14.39 17.80
C LYS A 19 19.69 -14.47 16.30
N PRO A 20 19.09 -13.42 15.72
CA PRO A 20 18.85 -13.36 14.28
C PRO A 20 20.16 -13.46 13.51
N LEU A 21 20.15 -14.24 12.44
CA LEU A 21 21.33 -14.39 11.58
C LEU A 21 21.67 -13.10 10.85
N TYR A 22 22.97 -12.81 10.75
CA TYR A 22 23.50 -11.70 9.99
C TYR A 22 24.27 -12.21 8.78
N ALA A 23 24.18 -11.50 7.65
CA ALA A 23 24.76 -11.93 6.39
C ALA A 23 26.24 -11.54 6.26
N ASP A 24 27.07 -12.05 7.17
CA ASP A 24 28.51 -11.80 7.19
C ASP A 24 29.24 -12.47 6.02
N GLY A 25 28.64 -13.51 5.43
CA GLY A 25 29.22 -14.27 4.32
C GLY A 25 30.02 -15.48 4.76
N ASP A 26 30.18 -15.67 6.06
CA ASP A 26 30.81 -16.84 6.66
C ASP A 26 29.79 -17.95 6.94
N PHE A 27 30.13 -19.20 6.64
CA PHE A 27 29.26 -20.35 6.92
C PHE A 27 29.66 -20.99 8.25
N GLY A 28 29.39 -20.28 9.34
CA GLY A 28 29.67 -20.73 10.69
C GLY A 28 28.59 -21.67 11.26
N GLY A 29 28.80 -22.09 12.52
CA GLY A 29 27.86 -22.97 13.23
C GLY A 29 26.45 -22.38 13.37
N ASN A 30 26.30 -21.06 13.38
CA ASN A 30 25.00 -20.39 13.42
C ASN A 30 24.21 -20.52 12.12
N THR A 31 24.88 -20.34 10.98
CA THR A 31 24.28 -20.50 9.66
C THR A 31 23.91 -21.96 9.41
N LYS A 32 24.78 -22.89 9.80
CA LYS A 32 24.50 -24.32 9.72
C LYS A 32 23.26 -24.70 10.55
N TYR A 33 23.20 -24.25 11.80
CA TYR A 33 22.06 -24.52 12.68
C TYR A 33 20.74 -24.03 12.09
N ALA A 34 20.71 -22.83 11.53
CA ALA A 34 19.51 -22.30 10.88
C ALA A 34 19.11 -23.06 9.61
N VAL A 35 20.09 -23.52 8.83
CA VAL A 35 19.81 -24.40 7.68
C VAL A 35 19.20 -25.71 8.15
N GLU A 36 19.71 -26.30 9.23
CA GLU A 36 19.19 -27.54 9.81
C GLU A 36 17.76 -27.35 10.33
N GLN A 37 17.48 -26.24 11.03
CA GLN A 37 16.12 -25.89 11.47
C GLN A 37 15.18 -25.72 10.28
N PHE A 38 15.58 -24.93 9.28
CA PHE A 38 14.80 -24.70 8.08
C PHE A 38 14.50 -26.01 7.34
N GLN A 39 15.49 -26.88 7.18
CA GLN A 39 15.31 -28.20 6.57
C GLN A 39 14.31 -29.05 7.36
N ARG A 40 14.40 -29.04 8.70
CA ARG A 40 13.49 -29.78 9.57
C ARG A 40 12.05 -29.28 9.48
N GLU A 41 11.85 -27.96 9.47
CA GLU A 41 10.54 -27.32 9.36
C GLU A 41 9.88 -27.57 8.00
N HIS A 42 10.67 -27.64 6.94
CA HIS A 42 10.19 -27.85 5.57
C HIS A 42 10.22 -29.33 5.12
N GLY A 43 10.50 -30.27 6.03
CA GLY A 43 10.50 -31.71 5.73
C GLY A 43 11.59 -32.16 4.75
N LEU A 44 12.71 -31.44 4.70
CA LEU A 44 13.88 -31.77 3.89
C LEU A 44 14.89 -32.63 4.68
N HIS A 45 15.85 -33.22 3.96
CA HIS A 45 16.97 -33.90 4.60
C HIS A 45 17.81 -32.88 5.40
N VAL A 46 17.96 -33.14 6.69
CA VAL A 46 18.62 -32.25 7.66
C VAL A 46 20.12 -32.55 7.71
N ASP A 47 20.83 -32.23 6.62
CA ASP A 47 22.30 -32.37 6.55
C ASP A 47 23.04 -31.08 6.94
N GLY A 48 22.32 -29.96 7.08
CA GLY A 48 22.91 -28.63 7.25
C GLY A 48 23.64 -28.12 6.00
N VAL A 49 23.44 -28.79 4.86
CA VAL A 49 24.03 -28.44 3.57
C VAL A 49 22.96 -27.86 2.65
N VAL A 50 23.26 -26.72 2.05
CA VAL A 50 22.34 -26.05 1.12
C VAL A 50 22.54 -26.58 -0.29
N GLY A 51 21.83 -27.67 -0.62
CA GLY A 51 21.73 -28.22 -1.97
C GLY A 51 20.62 -27.56 -2.80
N ARG A 52 20.40 -28.04 -4.03
CA ARG A 52 19.36 -27.50 -4.94
C ARG A 52 17.95 -27.57 -4.33
N GLN A 53 17.64 -28.64 -3.59
CA GLN A 53 16.34 -28.80 -2.93
C GLN A 53 16.14 -27.77 -1.81
N THR A 54 17.16 -27.55 -0.98
CA THR A 54 17.14 -26.53 0.06
C THR A 54 17.04 -25.12 -0.53
N GLN A 55 17.75 -24.83 -1.63
CA GLN A 55 17.63 -23.54 -2.33
C GLN A 55 16.24 -23.33 -2.93
N ALA A 56 15.65 -24.36 -3.56
CA ALA A 56 14.30 -24.28 -4.08
C ALA A 56 13.28 -24.03 -2.96
N ALA A 57 13.39 -24.76 -1.85
CA ALA A 57 12.53 -24.57 -0.68
C ALA A 57 12.73 -23.18 -0.04
N LEU A 58 13.96 -22.66 0.07
CA LEU A 58 14.23 -21.31 0.53
C LEU A 58 13.61 -20.25 -0.39
N GLY A 59 13.72 -20.45 -1.71
CA GLY A 59 13.07 -19.59 -2.70
C GLY A 59 11.54 -19.62 -2.57
N GLN A 60 10.96 -20.81 -2.40
CA GLN A 60 9.53 -20.95 -2.15
C GLN A 60 9.10 -20.37 -0.80
N ALA A 61 9.88 -20.56 0.26
CA ALA A 61 9.63 -19.99 1.57
C ALA A 61 9.76 -18.46 1.53
N LEU A 62 10.75 -17.89 0.83
CA LEU A 62 10.82 -16.45 0.60
C LEU A 62 9.63 -15.96 -0.21
N SER A 63 9.21 -16.71 -1.22
CA SER A 63 8.06 -16.34 -2.06
C SER A 63 6.76 -16.45 -1.27
N GLN A 64 6.64 -17.40 -0.35
CA GLN A 64 5.51 -17.56 0.57
C GLN A 64 5.54 -16.55 1.71
N HIS A 65 6.72 -16.17 2.20
CA HIS A 65 6.89 -15.15 3.20
C HIS A 65 6.68 -13.76 2.60
N ALA A 66 7.09 -13.55 1.35
CA ALA A 66 6.71 -12.41 0.53
C ALA A 66 5.21 -12.45 0.22
N ALA A 67 4.62 -13.60 -0.09
CA ALA A 67 3.18 -13.76 -0.32
C ALA A 67 2.33 -13.65 0.96
N LYS A 68 2.91 -13.87 2.15
CA LYS A 68 2.27 -13.67 3.47
C LYS A 68 2.45 -12.27 4.01
N GLN A 69 3.63 -11.68 3.82
CA GLN A 69 3.79 -10.24 3.93
C GLN A 69 2.85 -9.58 2.95
N ALA A 70 2.61 -10.21 1.80
CA ALA A 70 1.61 -9.82 0.84
C ALA A 70 0.17 -10.30 1.22
N GLU A 71 -0.10 -11.33 2.00
CA GLU A 71 -1.44 -11.47 2.63
C GLU A 71 -1.68 -10.42 3.73
N GLN A 72 -0.65 -9.63 4.05
CA GLN A 72 -0.73 -8.36 4.78
C GLN A 72 -0.38 -7.14 3.90
N THR A 73 -0.09 -7.35 2.59
CA THR A 73 0.14 -6.40 1.46
C THR A 73 0.03 -7.11 0.05
N VAL A 74 -1.18 -7.56 -0.41
CA VAL A 74 -1.58 -8.51 -1.54
C VAL A 74 -1.37 -10.09 -1.58
N ALA A 75 -2.43 -10.91 -1.47
CA ALA A 75 -2.47 -12.36 -1.80
C ALA A 75 -2.48 -12.68 -3.33
N PRO A 76 -2.02 -13.88 -3.78
CA PRO A 76 -1.84 -14.25 -5.19
C PRO A 76 -3.13 -14.62 -5.96
N ALA A 77 -3.06 -14.40 -7.28
CA ALA A 77 -4.11 -14.58 -8.26
C ALA A 77 -4.64 -16.03 -8.40
N ALA A 78 -5.94 -16.21 -8.16
CA ALA A 78 -6.78 -16.93 -9.11
C ALA A 78 -6.84 -16.10 -10.42
N PRO A 79 -7.04 -16.69 -11.61
CA PRO A 79 -7.15 -15.92 -12.85
C PRO A 79 -8.49 -15.16 -12.86
N ALA A 80 -8.50 -13.99 -12.24
CA ALA A 80 -9.62 -13.05 -12.24
C ALA A 80 -9.12 -11.72 -12.79
N GLN A 81 -9.21 -11.61 -14.11
CA GLN A 81 -9.59 -10.41 -14.85
C GLN A 81 -9.72 -9.12 -13.98
N SER A 82 -8.83 -8.16 -14.21
CA SER A 82 -9.12 -6.72 -13.98
C SER A 82 -9.41 -6.26 -12.55
N ALA A 83 -8.59 -6.60 -11.56
CA ALA A 83 -8.63 -5.92 -10.25
C ALA A 83 -7.79 -4.62 -10.30
N SER A 84 -8.43 -3.47 -10.16
CA SER A 84 -7.78 -2.16 -10.11
C SER A 84 -6.66 -2.14 -9.05
N PRO A 85 -5.49 -1.52 -9.33
CA PRO A 85 -4.43 -1.37 -8.34
C PRO A 85 -4.96 -0.70 -7.06
N LEU A 86 -4.42 -1.06 -5.89
CA LEU A 86 -4.77 -0.41 -4.63
C LEU A 86 -4.26 1.03 -4.60
N LEU A 87 -4.87 1.88 -3.79
CA LEU A 87 -4.47 3.27 -3.63
C LEU A 87 -3.01 3.43 -3.18
N SER A 88 -2.53 2.50 -2.33
CA SER A 88 -1.12 2.40 -1.89
C SER A 88 -0.16 1.96 -2.98
N ASP A 89 -0.64 1.37 -4.08
CA ASP A 89 0.21 0.88 -5.15
C ASP A 89 0.71 2.05 -6.01
N PRO A 90 2.03 2.17 -6.29
CA PRO A 90 2.59 3.23 -7.12
C PRO A 90 2.00 3.31 -8.53
N ARG A 91 1.41 2.21 -9.02
CA ARG A 91 0.76 2.15 -10.34
C ARG A 91 -0.63 2.80 -10.33
N HIS A 92 -1.17 3.16 -9.17
CA HIS A 92 -2.47 3.80 -9.06
C HIS A 92 -2.38 5.30 -9.40
N PRO A 93 -3.30 5.85 -10.22
CA PRO A 93 -3.27 7.27 -10.59
C PRO A 93 -3.39 8.20 -9.37
N ASP A 94 -4.14 7.78 -8.34
CA ASP A 94 -4.31 8.57 -7.10
C ASP A 94 -3.26 8.23 -6.02
N ASN A 95 -2.21 7.47 -6.34
CA ASN A 95 -1.17 7.12 -5.36
C ASN A 95 -0.47 8.36 -4.78
N ALA A 96 -0.24 9.40 -5.60
CA ALA A 96 0.34 10.65 -5.14
C ALA A 96 -0.54 11.33 -4.06
N MET A 97 -1.85 11.27 -4.24
CA MET A 97 -2.82 11.84 -3.31
C MET A 97 -2.92 11.01 -2.02
N TYR A 98 -2.83 9.68 -2.13
CA TYR A 98 -2.73 8.77 -1.00
C TYR A 98 -1.49 9.03 -0.15
N ASN A 99 -0.30 9.06 -0.77
CA ASN A 99 0.94 9.37 -0.07
C ASN A 99 0.90 10.74 0.60
N GLY A 100 0.27 11.74 -0.05
CA GLY A 100 0.02 13.04 0.54
C GLY A 100 -0.85 12.95 1.79
N ALA A 101 -1.99 12.26 1.71
CA ALA A 101 -2.89 12.06 2.85
C ALA A 101 -2.21 11.33 4.01
N VAL A 102 -1.51 10.22 3.73
CA VAL A 102 -0.72 9.45 4.71
C VAL A 102 0.30 10.35 5.39
N SER A 103 1.08 11.11 4.62
CA SER A 103 2.10 12.01 5.17
C SER A 103 1.50 13.07 6.11
N LYS A 104 0.32 13.61 5.78
CA LYS A 104 -0.36 14.61 6.61
C LYS A 104 -0.96 14.00 7.86
N LEU A 105 -1.57 12.81 7.75
CA LEU A 105 -2.07 12.08 8.91
C LEU A 105 -0.94 11.64 9.84
N GLU A 106 0.21 11.20 9.29
CA GLU A 106 1.39 10.87 10.08
C GLU A 106 1.95 12.11 10.78
N ALA A 107 1.91 13.28 10.12
CA ALA A 107 2.30 14.56 10.74
C ALA A 107 1.35 15.00 11.89
N LEU A 108 0.10 14.53 11.90
CA LEU A 108 -0.80 14.72 13.04
C LEU A 108 -0.41 13.81 14.23
N GLY A 109 0.21 12.65 13.96
CA GLY A 109 0.69 11.72 14.97
C GLY A 109 -0.41 11.35 15.98
N GLU A 110 -0.09 11.43 17.28
CA GLU A 110 -1.05 11.17 18.36
C GLU A 110 -2.27 12.10 18.33
N ARG A 111 -2.14 13.31 17.75
CA ARG A 111 -3.28 14.23 17.57
C ARG A 111 -4.25 13.77 16.48
N GLY A 112 -3.80 12.89 15.58
CA GLY A 112 -4.64 12.18 14.63
C GLY A 112 -5.45 11.06 15.28
N GLY A 113 -5.00 10.55 16.44
CA GLY A 113 -5.70 9.55 17.23
C GLY A 113 -5.78 8.16 16.59
N PHE A 114 -4.80 7.80 15.75
CA PHE A 114 -4.69 6.47 15.15
C PHE A 114 -3.89 5.52 16.05
N SER A 115 -4.39 4.31 16.30
CA SER A 115 -3.72 3.34 17.19
C SER A 115 -2.57 2.61 16.51
N ASN A 116 -2.58 2.55 15.17
CA ASN A 116 -1.58 1.85 14.38
C ASN A 116 -1.51 2.44 12.96
N ARG A 117 -0.42 2.11 12.24
CA ARG A 117 -0.23 2.55 10.85
C ARG A 117 -1.36 2.06 9.93
N LYS A 118 -1.90 0.87 10.18
CA LYS A 118 -2.98 0.29 9.37
C LYS A 118 -4.25 1.15 9.39
N GLU A 119 -4.69 1.61 10.57
CA GLU A 119 -5.83 2.55 10.71
C GLU A 119 -5.57 3.88 10.00
N LEU A 120 -4.33 4.38 10.07
CA LEU A 120 -3.94 5.60 9.38
C LEU A 120 -4.02 5.42 7.85
N GLU A 121 -3.55 4.30 7.34
CA GLU A 121 -3.60 3.95 5.91
C GLU A 121 -5.05 3.81 5.42
N GLN A 122 -5.91 3.16 6.21
CA GLN A 122 -7.34 3.06 5.93
C GLN A 122 -7.99 4.45 5.86
N ALA A 123 -7.69 5.29 6.85
CA ALA A 123 -8.19 6.66 6.87
C ALA A 123 -7.65 7.50 5.70
N ALA A 124 -6.38 7.36 5.34
CA ALA A 124 -5.82 8.02 4.17
C ALA A 124 -6.54 7.58 2.89
N GLY A 125 -6.84 6.29 2.76
CA GLY A 125 -7.63 5.76 1.65
C GLY A 125 -9.00 6.43 1.52
N GLN A 126 -9.69 6.57 2.65
CA GLN A 126 -10.99 7.22 2.68
C GLN A 126 -10.93 8.71 2.36
N ILE A 127 -9.94 9.42 2.90
CA ILE A 127 -9.73 10.84 2.60
C ILE A 127 -9.53 11.04 1.09
N VAL A 128 -8.76 10.19 0.42
CA VAL A 128 -8.58 10.30 -1.03
C VAL A 128 -9.88 10.06 -1.78
N PHE A 129 -10.63 9.04 -1.41
CA PHE A 129 -11.92 8.76 -2.04
C PHE A 129 -12.88 9.95 -1.90
N GLU A 130 -13.10 10.46 -0.69
CA GLU A 130 -14.02 11.57 -0.47
C GLU A 130 -13.56 12.87 -1.12
N ALA A 131 -12.26 13.14 -1.09
CA ALA A 131 -11.68 14.27 -1.78
C ALA A 131 -11.93 14.17 -3.29
N LYS A 132 -11.81 12.97 -3.88
CA LYS A 132 -12.07 12.74 -5.30
C LYS A 132 -13.55 12.89 -5.67
N VAL A 133 -14.46 12.36 -4.85
CA VAL A 133 -15.92 12.55 -5.01
C VAL A 133 -16.28 14.03 -4.95
N SER A 134 -15.62 14.78 -4.06
CA SER A 134 -15.78 16.23 -3.95
C SER A 134 -15.06 17.02 -5.04
N GLY A 135 -14.34 16.34 -5.94
CA GLY A 135 -13.60 16.89 -7.07
C GLY A 135 -12.28 17.55 -6.72
N LEU A 136 -11.71 17.29 -5.53
CA LEU A 136 -10.35 17.67 -5.19
C LEU A 136 -9.38 16.87 -6.05
N GLN A 137 -8.33 17.54 -6.53
CA GLN A 137 -7.29 16.92 -7.37
C GLN A 137 -6.02 16.59 -6.56
N ARG A 138 -5.90 17.15 -5.35
CA ARG A 138 -4.80 16.93 -4.40
C ARG A 138 -5.24 17.29 -2.99
N ILE A 139 -4.48 16.85 -2.00
CA ILE A 139 -4.69 17.17 -0.59
C ILE A 139 -3.45 17.91 -0.08
N ASP A 140 -3.60 19.19 0.18
CA ASP A 140 -2.51 20.05 0.68
C ASP A 140 -2.46 20.03 2.21
N HIS A 141 -3.63 19.96 2.86
CA HIS A 141 -3.76 19.91 4.32
C HIS A 141 -4.81 18.89 4.76
N VAL A 142 -4.53 18.20 5.87
CA VAL A 142 -5.52 17.39 6.60
C VAL A 142 -5.58 17.93 8.02
N VAL A 143 -6.79 18.32 8.46
CA VAL A 143 -6.99 18.94 9.77
C VAL A 143 -8.05 18.15 10.54
N PRO A 144 -7.79 17.70 11.77
CA PRO A 144 -8.81 17.07 12.59
C PRO A 144 -9.89 18.09 12.97
N ASN A 145 -11.15 17.65 12.99
CA ASN A 145 -12.26 18.47 13.46
C ASN A 145 -12.15 18.70 14.99
N LYS A 146 -12.68 19.81 15.51
CA LYS A 146 -12.74 20.12 16.94
C LYS A 146 -13.44 19.03 17.76
N SER A 147 -14.39 18.31 17.16
CA SER A 147 -15.11 17.22 17.81
C SER A 147 -14.31 15.92 17.90
N GLY A 148 -13.19 15.79 17.16
CA GLY A 148 -12.39 14.55 17.10
C GLY A 148 -13.01 13.42 16.26
N ASP A 149 -14.22 13.63 15.74
CA ASP A 149 -15.05 12.66 15.00
C ASP A 149 -14.69 12.56 13.51
N GLY A 150 -13.80 13.41 13.00
CA GLY A 150 -13.48 13.43 11.58
C GLY A 150 -12.33 14.35 11.22
N PHE A 151 -12.03 14.38 9.93
CA PHE A 151 -10.95 15.17 9.34
C PHE A 151 -11.48 16.04 8.21
N PHE A 152 -10.81 17.16 7.96
CA PHE A 152 -11.03 17.97 6.78
C PHE A 152 -9.83 17.84 5.85
N ALA A 153 -10.06 17.27 4.66
CA ALA A 153 -9.09 17.34 3.58
C ALA A 153 -9.27 18.66 2.85
N VAL A 154 -8.19 19.42 2.69
CA VAL A 154 -8.20 20.74 2.07
C VAL A 154 -7.22 20.78 0.92
N GLN A 155 -7.69 21.32 -0.21
CA GLN A 155 -6.90 21.69 -1.38
C GLN A 155 -6.75 23.21 -1.43
N GLY A 156 -5.52 23.69 -1.58
CA GLY A 156 -5.16 25.11 -1.57
C GLY A 156 -4.65 25.61 -0.21
N GLU A 157 -4.23 26.88 -0.17
CA GLU A 157 -3.81 27.51 1.09
C GLU A 157 -5.02 27.80 1.98
N MET A 158 -4.84 27.69 3.30
CA MET A 158 -5.92 27.95 4.28
C MET A 158 -6.43 29.40 4.26
N THR A 159 -5.65 30.31 3.68
CA THR A 159 -5.97 31.74 3.52
C THR A 159 -6.62 32.05 2.17
N ASP A 160 -6.68 31.08 1.25
CA ASP A 160 -7.23 31.27 -0.08
C ASP A 160 -8.76 31.06 -0.08
N PRO A 161 -9.57 32.03 -0.55
CA PRO A 161 -11.02 31.90 -0.58
C PRO A 161 -11.54 30.88 -1.60
N ALA A 162 -10.72 30.44 -2.56
CA ALA A 162 -11.05 29.36 -3.49
C ALA A 162 -10.60 27.98 -2.96
N MET A 163 -10.18 27.89 -1.69
CA MET A 163 -9.86 26.61 -1.05
C MET A 163 -11.04 25.65 -1.13
N ARG A 164 -10.76 24.39 -1.49
CA ARG A 164 -11.77 23.33 -1.50
C ARG A 164 -11.53 22.44 -0.32
N ARG A 165 -12.58 22.14 0.43
CA ARG A 165 -12.51 21.24 1.57
C ARG A 165 -13.58 20.17 1.51
N VAL A 166 -13.24 18.99 1.98
CA VAL A 166 -14.17 17.88 2.18
C VAL A 166 -14.07 17.44 3.64
N PHE A 167 -15.22 17.14 4.24
CA PHE A 167 -15.28 16.50 5.56
C PHE A 167 -15.24 14.99 5.37
N VAL A 168 -14.44 14.32 6.20
CA VAL A 168 -14.28 12.87 6.21
C VAL A 168 -14.59 12.37 7.61
N ASP A 169 -15.55 11.46 7.70
CA ASP A 169 -15.94 10.83 8.96
C ASP A 169 -14.86 9.84 9.39
N ARG A 170 -14.42 9.95 10.65
CA ARG A 170 -13.33 9.11 11.17
C ARG A 170 -13.77 7.68 11.40
N ASP A 171 -14.99 7.47 11.88
CA ASP A 171 -15.52 6.13 12.12
C ASP A 171 -15.66 5.36 10.80
N GLN A 172 -16.15 6.02 9.75
CA GLN A 172 -16.16 5.47 8.39
C GLN A 172 -14.73 5.15 7.92
N ALA A 173 -13.81 6.10 8.08
CA ALA A 173 -12.41 5.95 7.70
C ALA A 173 -11.67 4.81 8.43
N GLN A 174 -12.02 4.52 9.69
CA GLN A 174 -11.43 3.44 10.48
C GLN A 174 -12.09 2.07 10.22
N ASN A 175 -13.41 2.05 9.99
CA ASN A 175 -14.14 0.80 9.70
C ASN A 175 -14.03 0.37 8.23
N GLN A 176 -13.65 1.26 7.33
CA GLN A 176 -13.55 0.95 5.92
C GLN A 176 -12.15 0.40 5.56
N PRO A 177 -12.04 -0.78 4.93
CA PRO A 177 -10.77 -1.29 4.46
C PRO A 177 -10.27 -0.50 3.24
N LEU A 178 -8.96 -0.31 3.16
CA LEU A 178 -8.30 0.40 2.07
C LEU A 178 -8.65 -0.18 0.68
N GLU A 179 -8.84 -1.49 0.57
CA GLU A 179 -9.29 -2.15 -0.67
C GLU A 179 -10.61 -1.61 -1.20
N GLN A 180 -11.54 -1.29 -0.31
CA GLN A 180 -12.84 -0.75 -0.68
C GLN A 180 -12.71 0.69 -1.17
N SER A 181 -12.01 1.55 -0.42
CA SER A 181 -11.75 2.94 -0.84
C SER A 181 -10.93 2.99 -2.14
N SER A 182 -10.01 2.04 -2.35
CA SER A 182 -9.23 1.92 -3.60
C SER A 182 -10.11 1.65 -4.81
N ARG A 183 -11.02 0.67 -4.70
CA ARG A 183 -11.97 0.35 -5.78
C ARG A 183 -12.86 1.54 -6.09
N GLN A 184 -13.41 2.17 -5.05
CA GLN A 184 -14.28 3.34 -5.20
C GLN A 184 -13.56 4.53 -5.85
N ALA A 185 -12.31 4.82 -5.46
CA ALA A 185 -11.51 5.88 -6.06
C ALA A 185 -11.12 5.59 -7.52
N ALA A 186 -10.85 4.32 -7.85
CA ALA A 186 -10.56 3.89 -9.22
C ALA A 186 -11.79 4.03 -10.14
N GLU A 187 -12.97 3.67 -9.64
CA GLU A 187 -14.25 3.83 -10.35
C GLU A 187 -14.53 5.32 -10.65
N GLU A 188 -14.35 6.19 -9.66
CA GLU A 188 -14.53 7.65 -9.85
C GLU A 188 -13.52 8.23 -10.86
N SER A 189 -12.28 7.74 -10.87
CA SER A 189 -11.27 8.14 -11.87
C SER A 189 -11.72 7.84 -13.28
N GLN A 190 -12.21 6.61 -13.49
CA GLN A 190 -12.64 6.14 -14.79
C GLN A 190 -13.85 6.96 -15.28
N ARG A 191 -14.76 7.33 -14.37
CA ARG A 191 -15.90 8.21 -14.67
C ARG A 191 -15.45 9.60 -15.12
N GLN A 192 -14.53 10.24 -14.40
CA GLN A 192 -14.00 11.56 -14.78
C GLN A 192 -13.30 11.54 -16.14
N VAL A 193 -12.48 10.52 -16.41
CA VAL A 193 -11.80 10.40 -17.71
C VAL A 193 -12.79 10.22 -18.86
N GLN A 194 -13.82 9.39 -18.68
CA GLN A 194 -14.88 9.19 -19.69
C GLN A 194 -15.70 10.47 -19.91
N GLN A 195 -16.05 11.20 -18.86
CA GLN A 195 -16.78 12.48 -18.98
C GLN A 195 -15.94 13.56 -19.70
N ASN A 196 -14.65 13.68 -19.36
CA ASN A 196 -13.76 14.62 -20.03
C ASN A 196 -13.57 14.28 -21.51
N ALA A 197 -13.44 13.00 -21.86
CA ALA A 197 -13.33 12.56 -23.24
C ALA A 197 -14.58 12.90 -24.08
N GLN A 198 -15.78 12.73 -23.51
CA GLN A 198 -17.04 13.07 -24.17
C GLN A 198 -17.21 14.58 -24.37
N GLN A 199 -16.82 15.41 -23.41
CA GLN A 199 -16.87 16.88 -23.54
C GLN A 199 -15.87 17.42 -24.57
N ALA A 200 -14.69 16.79 -24.70
CA ALA A 200 -13.69 17.19 -25.68
C ALA A 200 -14.17 16.94 -27.13
N GLN A 201 -14.86 15.82 -27.38
CA GLN A 201 -15.41 15.49 -28.70
C GLN A 201 -16.52 16.46 -29.15
N GLN A 202 -17.38 16.89 -28.22
CA GLN A 202 -18.45 17.86 -28.51
C GLN A 202 -17.93 19.26 -28.83
N HIS A 203 -16.82 19.69 -28.22
CA HIS A 203 -16.20 20.99 -28.54
C HIS A 203 -15.46 21.00 -29.89
N SER A 204 -14.95 19.86 -30.36
CA SER A 204 -14.35 19.78 -31.71
C SER A 204 -15.39 19.88 -32.83
N GLU A 205 -16.60 19.37 -32.60
CA GLU A 205 -17.69 19.41 -33.59
C GLU A 205 -18.32 20.80 -33.72
N THR A 206 -18.46 21.54 -32.61
CA THR A 206 -19.00 22.91 -32.63
C THR A 206 -18.06 23.95 -33.21
N ARG A 207 -16.75 23.67 -33.26
CA ARG A 207 -15.75 24.55 -33.89
C ARG A 207 -15.59 24.30 -35.41
N SER A 208 -16.30 23.30 -35.95
CA SER A 208 -16.20 22.84 -37.34
C SER A 208 -17.53 22.99 -38.13
N GLY A 209 -18.31 24.03 -37.84
CA GLY A 209 -19.53 24.42 -38.59
C GLY A 209 -19.28 25.59 -39.57
N PRO A 210 -20.09 25.73 -40.62
CA PRO A 210 -19.66 25.77 -42.03
C PRO A 210 -19.06 27.12 -42.46
N SER A 211 -17.98 27.06 -43.22
CA SER A 211 -17.49 28.18 -44.02
C SER A 211 -18.53 28.51 -45.10
N LEU A 212 -19.19 29.68 -44.96
CA LEU A 212 -19.97 30.34 -46.00
C LEU A 212 -19.05 31.07 -46.99
#